data_AF-A0AAD7MAN9-F1
#
_entry.id   AF-A0AAD7MAN9-F1
#
_cell.length_a   1.000
_cell.length_b   1.000
_cell.length_c   1.000
_cell.angle_alpha   90.00
_cell.angle_beta   90.00
_cell.angle_gamma   90.00
#
_symmetry.space_group_name_H-M   'P 1'
#
loop_
_entity.id
_entity.type
_entity.pdbx_description
1 polymer ?
#
loop_
_entity_poly.entity_id
_entity_poly.type
_entity_poly.pdbx_seq_one_letter_code
_entity_poly.pdbx_strand_id
1 'polypeptide(L)'
;SRLKTLHTTIERRYRTNLNARIQSLRQAVPTLRVVDRAAAIKAGEPSPGGDASDPQDHIDARGFVDGVKVARKCSKANVLGKAIEYI
;
A
#
# COMPACT_ATOMS: atom_id res chain seq x y z
N SER A 1 -29.77 10.97 -22.36
CA SER A 1 -28.63 11.54 -21.60
C SER A 1 -28.57 11.10 -20.14
N ARG A 2 -29.68 10.74 -19.45
CA ARG A 2 -29.69 10.28 -18.04
C ARG A 2 -29.01 8.91 -17.77
N LEU A 3 -29.18 7.93 -18.67
CA LEU A 3 -28.52 6.61 -18.58
C LEU A 3 -26.98 6.69 -18.58
N LYS A 4 -26.41 7.62 -19.35
CA LYS A 4 -24.96 7.85 -19.40
C LYS A 4 -24.45 8.37 -18.05
N THR A 5 -25.18 9.29 -17.42
CA THR A 5 -24.87 9.81 -16.08
C THR A 5 -24.91 8.72 -15.01
N LEU A 6 -25.93 7.85 -15.04
CA LEU A 6 -26.01 6.70 -14.13
C LEU A 6 -24.82 5.74 -14.31
N HIS A 7 -24.51 5.40 -15.56
CA HIS A 7 -23.37 4.54 -15.89
C HIS A 7 -22.04 5.11 -15.37
N THR A 8 -21.78 6.40 -15.61
CA THR A 8 -20.56 7.06 -15.10
C THR A 8 -20.50 7.11 -13.57
N THR A 9 -21.65 7.22 -12.90
CA THR A 9 -21.73 7.29 -11.42
C THR A 9 -21.44 5.93 -10.81
N ILE A 10 -22.01 4.87 -11.38
CA ILE A 10 -21.81 3.48 -10.95
C ILE A 10 -20.33 3.11 -11.14
N GLU A 11 -19.76 3.35 -12.32
CA GLU A 11 -18.36 3.05 -12.61
C GLU A 11 -17.40 3.81 -11.68
N ARG A 12 -17.67 5.10 -11.43
CA ARG A 12 -16.90 5.89 -10.46
C ARG A 12 -16.94 5.25 -9.07
N ARG A 13 -18.10 4.81 -8.60
CA ARG A 13 -18.25 4.15 -7.29
C ARG A 13 -17.46 2.85 -7.23
N TYR A 14 -17.50 2.02 -8.26
CA TYR A 14 -16.71 0.79 -8.34
C TYR A 14 -15.20 1.08 -8.28
N ARG A 15 -14.71 2.02 -9.10
CA ARG A 15 -13.31 2.44 -9.07
C ARG A 15 -12.88 2.95 -7.70
N THR A 16 -13.71 3.77 -7.06
CA THR A 16 -13.41 4.29 -5.72
C THR A 16 -13.33 3.15 -4.70
N ASN A 17 -14.26 2.20 -4.72
CA ASN A 17 -14.23 1.06 -3.81
C ASN A 17 -12.99 0.18 -4.02
N LEU A 18 -12.65 -0.11 -5.28
CA LEU A 18 -11.45 -0.89 -5.62
C LEU A 18 -10.18 -0.20 -5.14
N ASN A 19 -10.05 1.11 -5.40
CA ASN A 19 -8.89 1.88 -4.96
C ASN A 19 -8.78 1.91 -3.43
N ALA A 20 -9.91 2.04 -2.71
CA ALA A 20 -9.91 1.97 -1.25
C ALA A 20 -9.39 0.63 -0.75
N ARG A 21 -9.82 -0.49 -1.35
CA ARG A 21 -9.31 -1.83 -0.99
C ARG A 21 -7.82 -1.98 -1.27
N ILE A 22 -7.32 -1.48 -2.40
CA ILE A 22 -5.89 -1.50 -2.73
C ILE A 22 -5.09 -0.66 -1.72
N GLN A 23 -5.64 0.48 -1.29
CA GLN A 23 -5.00 1.33 -0.28
C GLN A 23 -4.96 0.64 1.10
N SER A 24 -6.06 0.02 1.53
CA SER A 24 -6.08 -0.79 2.76
C SER A 24 -5.09 -1.95 2.70
N LEU A 25 -4.99 -2.64 1.56
CA LEU A 25 -4.02 -3.71 1.37
C LEU A 25 -2.58 -3.21 1.47
N ARG A 26 -2.28 -2.04 0.89
CA ARG A 26 -0.95 -1.40 1.01
C ARG A 26 -0.56 -1.12 2.47
N GLN A 27 -1.52 -0.76 3.32
CA GLN A 27 -1.29 -0.52 4.75
C GLN A 27 -1.23 -1.82 5.57
N ALA A 28 -1.79 -2.92 5.08
CA ALA A 28 -1.77 -4.21 5.76
C ALA A 28 -0.47 -5.01 5.51
N VAL A 29 0.24 -4.74 4.41
CA VAL A 29 1.45 -5.49 4.02
C VAL A 29 2.71 -4.78 4.56
N PRO A 30 3.49 -5.42 5.45
CA PRO A 30 4.65 -4.77 6.11
C PRO A 30 5.69 -4.22 5.13
N THR A 31 6.01 -5.00 4.08
CA THR A 31 7.01 -4.60 3.07
C THR A 31 6.65 -3.33 2.30
N LEU A 32 5.37 -2.96 2.25
CA LEU A 32 4.88 -1.75 1.58
C LEU A 32 4.82 -0.56 2.55
N ARG A 33 4.46 -0.78 3.82
CA ARG A 33 4.48 0.26 4.86
C ARG A 33 5.86 0.88 5.03
N VAL A 34 6.89 0.04 5.08
CA VAL A 34 8.29 0.47 5.21
C VAL A 34 8.71 1.42 4.08
N VAL A 35 8.21 1.22 2.86
CA VAL A 35 8.49 2.10 1.71
C VAL A 35 7.80 3.44 1.86
N ASP A 36 6.54 3.44 2.30
CA ASP A 36 5.76 4.66 2.51
C ASP A 36 6.40 5.53 3.59
N ARG A 37 6.86 4.88 4.65
CA ARG A 37 7.63 5.50 5.74
C ARG A 37 8.95 6.09 5.26
N ALA A 38 9.74 5.33 4.50
CA ALA A 38 11.00 5.83 3.94
C ALA A 38 10.77 7.06 3.04
N ALA A 39 9.68 7.07 2.27
CA ALA A 39 9.29 8.22 1.46
C ALA A 39 8.88 9.43 2.31
N ALA A 40 8.08 9.23 3.35
CA ALA A 40 7.65 10.30 4.27
C ALA A 40 8.82 10.92 5.03
N ILE A 41 9.73 10.10 5.57
CA ILE A 41 10.97 10.56 6.23
C ILE A 41 11.80 11.42 5.27
N LYS A 42 11.96 10.97 4.02
CA LYS A 42 12.69 11.72 3.00
C LYS A 42 12.01 13.06 2.65
N ALA A 43 10.68 13.13 2.75
CA ALA A 43 9.90 14.34 2.52
C ALA A 43 9.82 15.26 3.76
N GLY A 44 10.33 14.84 4.92
CA GLY A 44 10.17 15.57 6.18
C GLY A 44 8.73 15.52 6.73
N GLU A 45 7.93 14.57 6.26
CA GLU A 45 6.55 14.39 6.69
C GLU A 45 6.46 13.41 7.88
N PRO A 46 5.43 13.56 8.74
CA PRO A 46 5.18 12.57 9.78
C PRO A 46 4.97 11.19 9.15
N SER A 47 5.65 10.20 9.71
CA SER A 47 5.62 8.82 9.20
C SER A 47 4.18 8.28 9.21
N PRO A 48 3.61 7.89 8.06
CA PRO A 48 2.26 7.34 8.00
C PRO A 48 2.26 5.92 8.56
N GLY A 49 1.49 5.69 9.61
CA GLY A 49 1.25 4.38 10.19
C GLY A 49 2.21 4.02 11.33
N GLY A 50 1.68 4.06 12.56
CA GLY A 50 2.25 3.41 13.74
C GLY A 50 3.57 3.97 14.24
N ASP A 51 3.83 3.76 15.53
CA ASP A 51 5.11 4.12 16.11
C ASP A 51 6.23 3.30 15.45
N ALA A 52 7.46 3.85 15.49
CA ALA A 52 8.62 3.35 14.76
C ALA A 52 9.02 1.88 15.01
N SER A 53 8.34 1.24 15.94
CA SER A 53 8.68 0.08 16.73
C SER A 53 7.73 -1.10 16.50
N ASP A 54 6.84 -1.06 15.50
CA ASP A 54 6.08 -2.27 15.10
C ASP A 54 7.12 -3.34 14.69
N PRO A 55 7.28 -4.43 15.46
CA PRO A 55 8.31 -5.44 15.20
C PRO A 55 8.18 -6.04 13.79
N GLN A 56 6.98 -5.99 13.23
CA GLN A 56 6.65 -6.55 11.93
C GLN A 56 7.19 -5.71 10.76
N ASP A 57 7.60 -4.45 10.98
CA ASP A 57 8.14 -3.56 9.95
C ASP A 57 9.69 -3.49 9.96
N HIS A 58 10.35 -4.34 10.76
CA HIS A 58 11.81 -4.36 10.85
C HIS A 58 12.45 -4.96 9.59
N ILE A 59 13.37 -4.21 8.96
CA ILE A 59 14.14 -4.69 7.80
C ILE A 59 15.38 -5.43 8.30
N ASP A 60 15.53 -6.68 7.91
CA ASP A 60 16.74 -7.45 8.21
C ASP A 60 17.96 -7.00 7.37
N ALA A 61 19.15 -7.51 7.71
CA ALA A 61 20.39 -7.19 6.99
C ALA A 61 20.37 -7.58 5.50
N ARG A 62 19.44 -8.45 5.09
CA ARG A 62 19.27 -8.92 3.70
C ARG A 62 18.27 -8.06 2.93
N GLY A 63 17.59 -7.11 3.58
CA GLY A 63 16.57 -6.27 2.97
C GLY A 63 15.19 -6.93 2.87
N PHE A 64 14.86 -7.82 3.81
CA PHE A 64 13.57 -8.49 3.92
C PHE A 64 12.82 -7.99 5.16
N VAL A 65 11.49 -7.99 5.07
CA VAL A 65 10.57 -7.74 6.19
C VAL A 65 9.65 -8.95 6.26
N ASP A 66 9.66 -9.63 7.40
CA ASP A 66 8.89 -10.84 7.65
C ASP A 66 9.01 -11.89 6.52
N GLY A 67 10.25 -12.17 6.10
CA GLY A 67 10.54 -13.16 5.05
C GLY A 67 10.30 -12.70 3.61
N VAL A 68 9.72 -11.51 3.39
CA VAL A 68 9.45 -10.97 2.04
C VAL A 68 10.39 -9.82 1.71
N LYS A 69 10.93 -9.79 0.49
CA LYS A 69 11.85 -8.73 0.06
C LYS A 69 11.14 -7.38 0.04
N VAL A 70 11.74 -6.35 0.63
CA VAL A 70 11.15 -5.00 0.70
C VAL A 70 10.81 -4.47 -0.70
N ALA A 71 9.65 -3.83 -0.82
CA ALA A 71 9.22 -3.24 -2.07
C ALA A 71 10.10 -2.02 -2.44
N ARG A 72 10.20 -1.71 -3.73
CA ARG A 72 10.95 -0.52 -4.20
C ARG A 72 10.03 0.66 -4.53
N LYS A 73 8.77 0.38 -4.87
CA LYS A 73 7.75 1.32 -5.33
C LYS A 73 6.37 0.77 -4.98
N CYS A 74 5.42 1.63 -4.65
CA CYS A 74 4.07 1.26 -4.26
C CYS A 74 3.03 1.55 -5.37
N SER A 75 3.24 0.97 -6.57
CA SER A 75 2.22 0.99 -7.63
C SER A 75 1.10 -0.02 -7.33
N LYS A 76 -0.09 0.12 -7.94
CA LYS A 76 -1.19 -0.87 -7.73
C LYS A 76 -0.76 -2.30 -8.05
N ALA A 77 0.02 -2.49 -9.11
CA ALA A 77 0.56 -3.80 -9.48
C ALA A 77 1.54 -4.34 -8.42
N ASN A 78 2.45 -3.50 -7.93
CA ASN A 78 3.40 -3.91 -6.88
C ASN A 78 2.70 -4.19 -5.55
N VAL A 79 1.65 -3.44 -5.20
CA VAL A 79 0.86 -3.69 -3.98
C VAL A 79 0.25 -5.09 -4.04
N LEU A 80 -0.36 -5.45 -5.17
CA LEU A 80 -0.95 -6.78 -5.36
C LEU A 80 0.13 -7.87 -5.36
N GLY A 81 1.25 -7.67 -6.06
CA GLY A 81 2.34 -8.64 -6.10
C GLY A 81 2.95 -8.90 -4.72
N LYS A 82 3.20 -7.84 -3.94
CA LYS A 82 3.77 -7.97 -2.59
C LYS A 82 2.80 -8.56 -1.59
N ALA A 83 1.50 -8.29 -1.74
CA ALA A 83 0.49 -8.96 -0.94
C ALA A 83 0.45 -10.47 -1.21
N ILE A 84 0.58 -10.88 -2.47
CA ILE A 84 0.62 -12.30 -2.83
C ILE A 84 1.89 -12.97 -2.31
N GLU A 85 3.05 -12.32 -2.37
CA GLU A 85 4.30 -12.85 -1.81
C GLU A 85 4.24 -13.03 -0.28
N TYR A 86 3.34 -12.32 0.40
CA TYR A 86 3.26 -12.27 1.86
C TYR A 86 2.22 -13.22 2.47
N ILE A 87 1.23 -13.64 1.67
CA ILE A 87 0.23 -14.66 2.06
C ILE A 87 0.82 -16.04 1.83
#